data_AF-A0A3P1CV67-F1
#
_entry.id   AF-A0A3P1CV67-F1
#
_cell.length_a   1.000
_cell.length_b   1.000
_cell.length_c   1.000
_cell.angle_alpha   90.00
_cell.angle_beta   90.00
_cell.angle_gamma   90.00
#
_symmetry.space_group_name_H-M   'P 1'
#
loop_
_entity.id
_entity.type
_entity.pdbx_description
1 polymer ?
#
loop_
_entity_poly.entity_id
_entity_poly.type
_entity_poly.pdbx_seq_one_letter_code
_entity_poly.pdbx_strand_id
1 'polypeptide(L)'
;MPPMRCWQLHWRGKSGRCDPVQQRNMKKLAFFFWAVFLTGVGLAQQVSRVSNDFFVLHNAIRGDSTYKTFDQQVELIKSLGYDGVEINQLDSFDGMKAALDKHQFTGSYFYIKVNLDSPTPDPRIEPDIRALKGTKTVLAPYIVSDGKRFTSPSAPADSIVVRHLRQLSDWATAAGLQVAVYPHVGFYVERVDHALRLVKQTDRPNVGLTFNLCHWLATTPKASRSDWKGLLTTLKPHLKMITISGANDVDAAGMDNGPTGIWNQYILPLGTGSFDTYELVRYAIQDLGFRGPIGVQCYAMKGDKPTNLRHTMAVWQQYKTRLTKR
;
A
#
# COMPACT_ATOMS: atom_id res chain seq x y z
N MET A 1 0.40 73.03 -6.81
CA MET A 1 0.42 73.25 -5.34
C MET A 1 0.70 71.91 -4.67
N PRO A 2 1.55 71.83 -3.64
CA PRO A 2 3.03 71.86 -3.64
C PRO A 2 3.62 70.58 -2.94
N PRO A 3 4.89 70.50 -2.48
CA PRO A 3 6.15 71.20 -2.84
C PRO A 3 7.28 70.23 -3.30
N MET A 4 8.20 70.60 -4.19
CA MET A 4 9.50 71.27 -3.96
C MET A 4 10.41 70.71 -2.84
N ARG A 5 11.63 70.29 -3.22
CA ARG A 5 12.91 70.73 -2.59
C ARG A 5 14.12 70.54 -3.53
N CYS A 6 14.90 71.63 -3.63
CA CYS A 6 16.15 71.83 -4.37
C CYS A 6 17.31 70.95 -3.90
N TRP A 7 18.36 70.82 -4.73
CA TRP A 7 19.75 71.34 -4.59
C TRP A 7 20.53 70.87 -5.86
N GLN A 8 20.91 71.72 -6.83
CA GLN A 8 22.14 72.54 -6.94
C GLN A 8 23.44 71.73 -6.67
N LEU A 9 24.56 71.78 -7.41
CA LEU A 9 25.15 72.75 -8.34
C LEU A 9 26.39 72.11 -9.06
N HIS A 10 26.62 72.52 -10.31
CA HIS A 10 27.90 72.84 -10.99
C HIS A 10 29.20 72.04 -10.70
N TRP A 11 29.95 71.68 -11.75
CA TRP A 11 31.17 72.43 -12.14
C TRP A 11 31.77 72.01 -13.49
N ARG A 12 32.58 72.94 -14.00
CA ARG A 12 33.11 73.13 -15.36
C ARG A 12 34.17 72.10 -15.79
N GLY A 13 34.33 72.00 -17.11
CA GLY A 13 35.30 71.15 -17.78
C GLY A 13 36.73 71.66 -17.77
N LYS A 14 37.62 70.86 -18.36
CA LYS A 14 38.93 71.24 -18.89
C LYS A 14 39.37 70.25 -19.98
N SER A 15 39.93 70.83 -21.03
CA SER A 15 40.50 70.26 -22.25
C SER A 15 41.81 69.51 -22.03
N GLY A 16 42.11 68.53 -22.88
CA GLY A 16 43.48 68.01 -23.08
C GLY A 16 43.52 66.90 -24.14
N ARG A 17 44.27 67.13 -25.24
CA ARG A 17 44.54 66.16 -26.31
C ARG A 17 45.57 65.12 -25.86
N CYS A 18 45.50 63.90 -26.42
CA CYS A 18 46.57 63.17 -27.13
C CYS A 18 46.15 61.69 -27.33
N ASP A 19 46.13 61.23 -28.59
CA ASP A 19 46.12 59.82 -29.02
C ASP A 19 47.47 59.11 -28.65
N PRO A 20 47.66 57.77 -28.75
CA PRO A 20 46.98 56.82 -29.66
C PRO A 20 46.82 55.33 -29.20
N VAL A 21 46.17 54.54 -30.08
CA VAL A 21 46.30 53.08 -30.33
C VAL A 21 45.95 52.08 -29.21
N GLN A 22 44.84 51.33 -29.40
CA GLN A 22 44.89 49.86 -29.45
C GLN A 22 43.60 49.25 -30.04
N GLN A 23 43.78 48.58 -31.20
CA GLN A 23 43.26 47.26 -31.60
C GLN A 23 42.00 46.75 -30.85
N ARG A 24 40.92 46.23 -31.47
CA ARG A 24 40.83 45.40 -32.68
C ARG A 24 39.34 45.19 -33.00
N ASN A 25 38.98 45.48 -34.24
CA ASN A 25 37.86 44.90 -35.03
C ASN A 25 37.95 43.35 -35.05
N MET A 26 36.97 42.50 -35.39
CA MET A 26 35.66 42.59 -36.02
C MET A 26 35.04 41.18 -35.97
N LYS A 27 33.76 41.10 -35.67
CA LYS A 27 32.68 40.51 -36.48
C LYS A 27 32.98 39.28 -37.38
N LYS A 28 32.25 38.21 -37.03
CA LYS A 28 31.47 37.26 -37.88
C LYS A 28 32.21 36.34 -38.85
N LEU A 29 32.15 35.04 -38.54
CA LEU A 29 31.92 33.97 -39.50
C LEU A 29 31.33 32.75 -38.75
N ALA A 30 30.08 32.38 -39.03
CA ALA A 30 29.45 31.20 -38.46
C ALA A 30 29.51 30.07 -39.50
N PHE A 31 30.33 29.06 -39.22
CA PHE A 31 30.45 27.82 -40.00
C PHE A 31 29.43 26.79 -39.47
N PHE A 32 28.70 26.16 -40.39
CA PHE A 32 27.89 24.97 -40.13
C PHE A 32 28.82 23.79 -39.78
N PHE A 33 28.71 23.27 -38.56
CA PHE A 33 29.30 21.99 -38.17
C PHE A 33 28.18 20.98 -37.87
N TRP A 34 28.12 19.94 -38.69
CA TRP A 34 27.34 18.73 -38.43
C TRP A 34 28.15 17.86 -37.46
N ALA A 35 27.74 17.81 -36.19
CA ALA A 35 28.31 16.90 -35.20
C ALA A 35 27.28 15.79 -34.91
N VAL A 36 27.48 14.63 -35.52
CA VAL A 36 26.80 13.38 -35.12
C VAL A 36 27.40 12.95 -33.79
N PHE A 37 26.76 13.32 -32.69
CA PHE A 37 27.02 12.72 -31.39
C PHE A 37 26.36 11.34 -31.37
N LEU A 38 27.16 10.29 -31.58
CA LEU A 38 26.83 8.95 -31.13
C LEU A 38 26.82 8.95 -29.60
N THR A 39 25.72 9.37 -29.00
CA THR A 39 25.46 9.11 -27.59
C THR A 39 25.20 7.61 -27.47
N GLY A 40 26.26 6.86 -27.13
CA GLY A 40 26.10 5.55 -26.54
C GLY A 40 25.35 5.70 -25.23
N VAL A 41 24.02 5.61 -25.29
CA VAL A 41 23.19 5.44 -24.10
C VAL A 41 23.47 4.04 -23.61
N GLY A 42 24.49 3.90 -22.77
CA GLY A 42 24.58 2.78 -21.86
C GLY A 42 23.34 2.82 -20.97
N LEU A 43 22.30 2.07 -21.35
CA LEU A 43 21.22 1.70 -20.46
C LEU A 43 21.85 0.86 -19.35
N ALA A 44 22.42 1.52 -18.35
CA ALA A 44 22.68 0.89 -17.07
C ALA A 44 21.32 0.35 -16.62
N GLN A 45 21.14 -0.97 -16.72
CA GLN A 45 19.97 -1.63 -16.20
C GLN A 45 19.94 -1.30 -14.71
N GLN A 46 19.08 -0.35 -14.34
CA GLN A 46 18.83 -0.03 -12.95
C GLN A 46 18.28 -1.32 -12.34
N VAL A 47 19.10 -2.04 -11.57
CA VAL A 47 18.66 -3.22 -10.84
C VAL A 47 17.51 -2.73 -9.99
N SER A 48 16.28 -3.12 -10.34
CA SER A 48 15.10 -2.66 -9.61
C SER A 48 15.18 -3.28 -8.23
N ARG A 49 15.66 -2.52 -7.24
CA ARG A 49 15.59 -2.94 -5.85
C ARG A 49 14.11 -3.11 -5.50
N VAL A 50 13.78 -4.27 -4.94
CA VAL A 50 12.46 -4.49 -4.35
C VAL A 50 12.34 -3.53 -3.16
N SER A 51 11.46 -2.55 -3.29
CA SER A 51 11.29 -1.47 -2.31
C SER A 51 9.95 -1.54 -1.57
N ASN A 52 9.16 -2.59 -1.81
CA ASN A 52 7.87 -2.78 -1.15
C ASN A 52 8.11 -3.12 0.33
N ASP A 53 7.47 -2.36 1.22
CA ASP A 53 7.40 -2.70 2.64
C ASP A 53 6.73 -4.07 2.78
N PHE A 54 7.33 -4.96 3.58
CA PHE A 54 6.81 -6.28 3.89
C PHE A 54 6.38 -6.37 5.35
N PHE A 55 5.08 -6.50 5.56
CA PHE A 55 4.48 -6.49 6.89
C PHE A 55 3.77 -7.82 7.21
N VAL A 56 3.40 -7.99 8.46
CA VAL A 56 2.67 -9.17 8.92
C VAL A 56 1.31 -8.81 9.52
N LEU A 57 0.30 -9.63 9.24
CA LEU A 57 -1.01 -9.50 9.88
C LEU A 57 -0.92 -9.95 11.34
N HIS A 58 -1.66 -9.29 12.22
CA HIS A 58 -1.51 -9.45 13.68
C HIS A 58 -1.86 -10.87 14.14
N ASN A 59 -2.70 -11.56 13.39
CA ASN A 59 -3.04 -12.96 13.64
C ASN A 59 -1.86 -13.95 13.56
N ALA A 60 -0.71 -13.53 13.04
CA ALA A 60 0.51 -14.33 13.08
C ALA A 60 1.08 -14.51 14.49
N ILE A 61 0.79 -13.58 15.41
CA ILE A 61 1.35 -13.59 16.77
C ILE A 61 0.31 -13.45 17.88
N ARG A 62 -0.89 -12.92 17.58
CA ARG A 62 -1.95 -12.73 18.58
C ARG A 62 -2.27 -14.03 19.33
N GLY A 63 -2.35 -13.98 20.66
CA GLY A 63 -2.66 -15.13 21.51
C GLY A 63 -1.51 -16.13 21.64
N ASP A 64 -0.28 -15.71 21.38
CA ASP A 64 0.92 -16.46 21.74
C ASP A 64 1.10 -16.54 23.27
N SER A 65 1.61 -17.65 23.78
CA SER A 65 1.80 -17.86 25.22
C SER A 65 3.03 -17.16 25.78
N THR A 66 3.98 -16.76 24.94
CA THR A 66 5.23 -16.08 25.32
C THR A 66 5.11 -14.58 25.05
N TYR A 67 4.69 -14.21 23.84
CA TYR A 67 4.54 -12.84 23.38
C TYR A 67 3.11 -12.34 23.66
N LYS A 68 2.81 -12.12 24.94
CA LYS A 68 1.44 -11.86 25.43
C LYS A 68 0.97 -10.42 25.22
N THR A 69 1.90 -9.46 25.23
CA THR A 69 1.59 -8.03 25.12
C THR A 69 1.89 -7.51 23.72
N PHE A 70 1.24 -6.41 23.31
CA PHE A 70 1.56 -5.72 22.06
C PHE A 70 3.03 -5.27 22.00
N ASP A 71 3.58 -4.83 23.14
CA ASP A 71 4.99 -4.44 23.28
C ASP A 71 5.94 -5.57 22.87
N GLN A 72 5.76 -6.76 23.46
CA GLN A 72 6.57 -7.94 23.14
C GLN A 72 6.36 -8.40 21.69
N GLN A 73 5.13 -8.34 21.19
CA GLN A 73 4.79 -8.74 19.82
C GLN A 73 5.44 -7.81 18.79
N VAL A 74 5.36 -6.50 18.98
CA VAL A 74 5.99 -5.49 18.12
C VAL A 74 7.51 -5.63 18.16
N GLU A 75 8.11 -5.79 19.34
CA GLU A 75 9.55 -6.00 19.50
C GLU A 75 10.03 -7.22 18.71
N LEU A 76 9.35 -8.37 18.88
CA LEU A 76 9.66 -9.58 18.13
C LEU A 76 9.57 -9.33 16.62
N ILE A 77 8.43 -8.84 16.13
CA ILE A 77 8.20 -8.66 14.69
C ILE A 77 9.26 -7.73 14.09
N LYS A 78 9.57 -6.63 14.76
CA LYS A 78 10.63 -5.70 14.34
C LYS A 78 12.00 -6.38 14.33
N SER A 79 12.34 -7.15 15.36
CA SER A 79 13.62 -7.87 15.46
C SER A 79 13.83 -8.89 14.33
N LEU A 80 12.74 -9.43 13.78
CA LEU A 80 12.76 -10.37 12.66
C LEU A 80 12.93 -9.68 11.30
N GLY A 81 12.93 -8.35 11.24
CA GLY A 81 13.17 -7.59 10.02
C GLY A 81 11.95 -7.35 9.14
N TYR A 82 10.73 -7.43 9.71
CA TYR A 82 9.53 -6.93 9.05
C TYR A 82 9.51 -5.40 9.05
N ASP A 83 8.85 -4.80 8.05
CA ASP A 83 8.73 -3.35 7.93
C ASP A 83 7.53 -2.79 8.72
N GLY A 84 6.61 -3.66 9.15
CA GLY A 84 5.49 -3.30 10.01
C GLY A 84 4.59 -4.45 10.41
N VAL A 85 3.51 -4.11 11.13
CA VAL A 85 2.46 -5.02 11.59
C VAL A 85 1.07 -4.38 11.41
N GLU A 86 0.03 -5.20 11.29
CA GLU A 86 -1.36 -4.78 11.34
C GLU A 86 -1.77 -4.22 12.71
N ILE A 87 -2.61 -3.19 12.70
CA ILE A 87 -3.48 -2.78 13.80
C ILE A 87 -4.84 -3.47 13.58
N ASN A 88 -5.17 -4.46 14.41
CA ASN A 88 -6.34 -5.32 14.19
C ASN A 88 -7.57 -4.79 14.94
N GLN A 89 -8.39 -3.97 14.28
CA GLN A 89 -9.63 -3.42 14.80
C GLN A 89 -9.47 -2.42 15.96
N LEU A 90 -10.56 -1.69 16.21
CA LEU A 90 -10.64 -0.57 17.15
C LEU A 90 -10.25 -0.98 18.57
N ASP A 91 -10.66 -2.18 19.02
CA ASP A 91 -10.40 -2.63 20.39
C ASP A 91 -8.90 -2.87 20.68
N SER A 92 -8.08 -3.07 19.64
CA SER A 92 -6.63 -3.19 19.79
C SER A 92 -5.89 -1.87 19.58
N PHE A 93 -6.57 -0.82 19.12
CA PHE A 93 -5.94 0.37 18.56
C PHE A 93 -4.99 1.03 19.55
N ASP A 94 -5.47 1.41 20.74
CA ASP A 94 -4.66 2.12 21.74
C ASP A 94 -3.43 1.31 22.15
N GLY A 95 -3.61 0.02 22.44
CA GLY A 95 -2.54 -0.86 22.89
C GLY A 95 -1.49 -1.11 21.80
N MET A 96 -1.93 -1.37 20.57
CA MET A 96 -1.02 -1.57 19.44
C MET A 96 -0.32 -0.26 19.07
N LYS A 97 -1.03 0.86 19.02
CA LYS A 97 -0.47 2.18 18.71
C LYS A 97 0.59 2.60 19.72
N ALA A 98 0.34 2.41 21.01
CA ALA A 98 1.33 2.70 22.06
C ALA A 98 2.60 1.85 21.89
N ALA A 99 2.47 0.56 21.55
CA ALA A 99 3.61 -0.31 21.27
C ALA A 99 4.37 0.14 20.02
N LEU A 100 3.66 0.47 18.93
CA LEU A 100 4.26 0.97 17.69
C LEU A 100 5.05 2.27 17.91
N ASP A 101 4.49 3.23 18.66
CA ASP A 101 5.15 4.49 18.98
C ASP A 101 6.42 4.27 19.83
N LYS A 102 6.31 3.46 20.89
CA LYS A 102 7.43 3.11 21.78
C LYS A 102 8.59 2.49 20.99
N HIS A 103 8.28 1.58 20.07
CA HIS A 103 9.28 0.88 19.28
C HIS A 103 9.66 1.62 18.00
N GLN A 104 9.10 2.81 17.72
CA GLN A 104 9.29 3.53 16.46
C GLN A 104 9.10 2.59 15.25
N PHE A 105 7.96 1.91 15.23
CA PHE A 105 7.64 0.88 14.25
C PHE A 105 6.35 1.20 13.49
N THR A 106 6.15 0.55 12.36
CA THR A 106 5.07 0.91 11.43
C THR A 106 3.83 0.05 11.67
N GLY A 107 2.71 0.69 12.00
CA GLY A 107 1.39 0.11 11.76
C GLY A 107 1.10 0.16 10.26
N SER A 108 1.42 -0.89 9.51
CA SER A 108 1.33 -0.85 8.03
C SER A 108 -0.12 -0.73 7.53
N TYR A 109 -1.04 -1.23 8.35
CA TYR A 109 -2.41 -1.48 7.96
C TYR A 109 -3.32 -1.40 9.18
N PHE A 110 -4.47 -0.73 9.06
CA PHE A 110 -5.48 -0.66 10.12
C PHE A 110 -6.77 -1.33 9.65
N TYR A 111 -7.08 -2.49 10.21
CA TYR A 111 -8.26 -3.26 9.87
C TYR A 111 -9.50 -2.71 10.56
N ILE A 112 -10.45 -2.17 9.81
CA ILE A 112 -11.59 -1.44 10.38
C ILE A 112 -12.90 -2.10 9.98
N LYS A 113 -13.76 -2.35 10.96
CA LYS A 113 -15.12 -2.83 10.69
C LYS A 113 -15.99 -1.68 10.22
N VAL A 114 -16.66 -1.85 9.08
CA VAL A 114 -17.77 -0.99 8.65
C VAL A 114 -19.03 -1.84 8.58
N ASN A 115 -19.97 -1.59 9.49
CA ASN A 115 -21.25 -2.29 9.52
C ASN A 115 -22.34 -1.46 8.82
N LEU A 116 -22.96 -2.03 7.78
CA LEU A 116 -24.02 -1.40 7.00
C LEU A 116 -25.36 -1.30 7.72
N ASP A 117 -25.52 -2.05 8.80
CA ASP A 117 -26.71 -1.96 9.65
C ASP A 117 -26.74 -0.65 10.45
N SER A 118 -25.59 0.03 10.57
CA SER A 118 -25.45 1.34 11.19
C SER A 118 -25.46 2.46 10.14
N PRO A 119 -26.20 3.56 10.37
CA PRO A 119 -26.25 4.68 9.43
C PRO A 119 -24.95 5.48 9.39
N THR A 120 -24.12 5.38 10.43
CA THR A 120 -22.83 6.07 10.57
C THR A 120 -21.73 5.08 10.98
N PRO A 121 -20.46 5.33 10.63
CA PRO A 121 -19.33 4.57 11.15
C PRO A 121 -19.23 4.64 12.69
N ASP A 122 -18.52 3.68 13.30
CA ASP A 122 -18.20 3.73 14.74
C ASP A 122 -17.45 5.04 15.07
N PRO A 123 -17.88 5.79 16.10
CA PRO A 123 -17.33 7.12 16.41
C PRO A 123 -15.85 7.11 16.80
N ARG A 124 -15.27 5.96 17.15
CA ARG A 124 -13.83 5.83 17.44
C ARG A 124 -12.96 5.91 16.18
N ILE A 125 -13.51 5.61 15.01
CA ILE A 125 -12.75 5.52 13.74
C ILE A 125 -12.07 6.86 13.40
N GLU A 126 -12.77 7.99 13.49
CA GLU A 126 -12.19 9.27 13.12
C GLU A 126 -11.03 9.70 14.05
N PRO A 127 -11.19 9.69 15.40
CA PRO A 127 -10.08 9.93 16.32
C PRO A 127 -8.87 9.02 16.05
N ASP A 128 -9.09 7.73 15.81
CA ASP A 128 -8.02 6.75 15.56
C ASP A 128 -7.28 7.07 14.25
N ILE A 129 -8.00 7.40 13.18
CA ILE A 129 -7.40 7.88 11.91
C ILE A 129 -6.55 9.13 12.15
N ARG A 130 -7.04 10.07 12.97
CA ARG A 130 -6.30 11.31 13.29
C ARG A 130 -5.02 11.00 14.06
N ALA A 131 -5.04 10.04 14.98
CA ALA A 131 -3.87 9.60 15.73
C ALA A 131 -2.80 8.90 14.87
N LEU A 132 -3.16 8.44 13.67
CA LEU A 132 -2.27 7.89 12.66
C LEU A 132 -1.69 8.94 11.70
N LYS A 133 -1.99 10.24 11.89
CA LYS A 133 -1.48 11.28 11.01
C LYS A 133 0.06 11.27 10.94
N GLY A 134 0.60 11.31 9.72
CA GLY A 134 2.03 11.28 9.47
C GLY A 134 2.65 9.88 9.41
N THR A 135 1.87 8.82 9.64
CA THR A 135 2.30 7.45 9.34
C THR A 135 2.06 7.12 7.85
N LYS A 136 2.44 5.90 7.46
CA LYS A 136 2.11 5.32 6.14
C LYS A 136 0.96 4.30 6.23
N THR A 137 0.19 4.30 7.32
CA THR A 137 -0.84 3.30 7.57
C THR A 137 -1.92 3.32 6.50
N VAL A 138 -2.21 2.17 5.90
CA VAL A 138 -3.36 2.01 5.00
C VAL A 138 -4.60 1.66 5.83
N LEU A 139 -5.66 2.46 5.73
CA LEU A 139 -6.94 2.15 6.35
C LEU A 139 -7.66 1.11 5.52
N ALA A 140 -8.15 0.05 6.16
CA ALA A 140 -8.72 -1.07 5.43
C ALA A 140 -10.07 -1.50 5.98
N PRO A 141 -11.13 -0.88 5.46
CA PRO A 141 -12.47 -1.24 5.86
C PRO A 141 -12.83 -2.61 5.28
N TYR A 142 -13.24 -3.53 6.15
CA TYR A 142 -14.03 -4.69 5.76
C TYR A 142 -15.51 -4.40 6.03
N ILE A 143 -16.37 -4.81 5.11
CA ILE A 143 -17.76 -4.36 5.08
C ILE A 143 -18.68 -5.52 5.43
N VAL A 144 -19.53 -5.34 6.45
CA VAL A 144 -20.45 -6.38 6.93
C VAL A 144 -21.90 -5.90 7.01
N SER A 145 -22.84 -6.83 7.08
CA SER A 145 -24.22 -6.62 7.54
C SER A 145 -24.50 -7.72 8.56
N ASP A 146 -24.11 -7.49 9.82
CA ASP A 146 -24.16 -8.49 10.90
C ASP A 146 -25.60 -8.94 11.19
N GLY A 147 -26.53 -7.99 11.17
CA GLY A 147 -27.97 -8.22 11.33
C GLY A 147 -28.60 -8.83 10.08
N LYS A 148 -27.81 -9.17 9.05
CA LYS A 148 -28.24 -9.75 7.78
C LYS A 148 -29.35 -8.94 7.09
N ARG A 149 -29.39 -7.63 7.33
CA ARG A 149 -30.33 -6.71 6.68
C ARG A 149 -30.11 -6.67 5.17
N PHE A 150 -28.88 -6.90 4.73
CA PHE A 150 -28.50 -6.87 3.33
C PHE A 150 -27.85 -8.18 2.90
N THR A 151 -28.31 -8.71 1.77
CA THR A 151 -27.62 -9.75 1.01
C THR A 151 -26.75 -9.08 -0.05
N SER A 152 -25.54 -9.58 -0.23
CA SER A 152 -24.59 -9.05 -1.22
C SER A 152 -24.73 -9.75 -2.58
N PRO A 153 -24.50 -9.03 -3.70
CA PRO A 153 -24.44 -7.57 -3.83
C PRO A 153 -25.85 -6.96 -3.95
N SER A 154 -26.01 -5.69 -3.54
CA SER A 154 -27.31 -5.00 -3.60
C SER A 154 -27.13 -3.49 -3.82
N ALA A 155 -27.87 -2.90 -4.76
CA ALA A 155 -27.72 -1.47 -5.09
C ALA A 155 -28.01 -0.51 -3.90
N PRO A 156 -29.08 -0.72 -3.11
CA PRO A 156 -29.30 0.05 -1.88
C PRO A 156 -28.13 -0.04 -0.88
N ALA A 157 -27.58 -1.23 -0.65
CA ALA A 157 -26.49 -1.44 0.30
C ALA A 157 -25.16 -0.91 -0.25
N ASP A 158 -24.87 -1.11 -1.53
CA ASP A 158 -23.70 -0.53 -2.23
C ASP A 158 -23.69 0.99 -2.10
N SER A 159 -24.85 1.65 -2.15
CA SER A 159 -24.98 3.10 -1.92
C SER A 159 -24.62 3.51 -0.49
N ILE A 160 -24.90 2.67 0.51
CA ILE A 160 -24.46 2.88 1.90
C ILE A 160 -22.93 2.71 1.99
N VAL A 161 -22.38 1.66 1.38
CA VAL A 161 -20.92 1.43 1.35
C VAL A 161 -20.20 2.64 0.77
N VAL A 162 -20.66 3.14 -0.39
CA VAL A 162 -20.05 4.31 -1.06
C VAL A 162 -20.07 5.55 -0.16
N ARG A 163 -21.16 5.80 0.59
CA ARG A 163 -21.20 6.92 1.55
C ARG A 163 -20.17 6.74 2.67
N HIS A 164 -20.08 5.56 3.27
CA HIS A 164 -19.09 5.26 4.31
C HIS A 164 -17.66 5.38 3.79
N LEU A 165 -17.39 4.93 2.55
CA LEU A 165 -16.06 5.07 1.94
C LEU A 165 -15.70 6.53 1.64
N ARG A 166 -16.66 7.37 1.24
CA ARG A 166 -16.44 8.82 1.09
C ARG A 166 -16.13 9.48 2.44
N GLN A 167 -16.84 9.10 3.50
CA GLN A 167 -16.57 9.62 4.84
C GLN A 167 -15.17 9.22 5.33
N LEU A 168 -14.80 7.93 5.20
CA LEU A 168 -13.46 7.44 5.52
C LEU A 168 -12.39 8.15 4.68
N SER A 169 -12.68 8.38 3.39
CA SER A 169 -11.81 9.10 2.46
C SER A 169 -11.51 10.52 2.94
N ASP A 170 -12.52 11.24 3.44
CA ASP A 170 -12.37 12.61 3.92
C ASP A 170 -11.46 12.66 5.16
N TRP A 171 -11.71 11.78 6.14
CA TRP A 171 -10.86 11.65 7.33
C TRP A 171 -9.43 11.22 6.98
N ALA A 172 -9.29 10.24 6.08
CA ALA A 172 -7.99 9.76 5.63
C ALA A 172 -7.20 10.86 4.92
N THR A 173 -7.86 11.65 4.07
CA THR A 173 -7.22 12.76 3.36
C THR A 173 -6.67 13.79 4.35
N ALA A 174 -7.45 14.15 5.38
CA ALA A 174 -7.00 15.07 6.43
C ALA A 174 -5.79 14.56 7.24
N ALA A 175 -5.65 13.23 7.34
CA ALA A 175 -4.51 12.57 7.99
C ALA A 175 -3.35 12.23 7.04
N GLY A 176 -3.51 12.42 5.72
CA GLY A 176 -2.52 12.04 4.71
C GLY A 176 -2.46 10.53 4.43
N LEU A 177 -3.53 9.79 4.73
CA LEU A 177 -3.60 8.33 4.63
C LEU A 177 -4.38 7.87 3.39
N GLN A 178 -4.24 6.58 3.06
CA GLN A 178 -4.97 5.91 1.99
C GLN A 178 -6.04 4.98 2.58
N VAL A 179 -7.12 4.76 1.83
CA VAL A 179 -8.15 3.76 2.11
C VAL A 179 -8.05 2.63 1.09
N ALA A 180 -8.06 1.39 1.54
CA ALA A 180 -8.06 0.19 0.71
C ALA A 180 -9.16 -0.77 1.18
N VAL A 181 -10.29 -0.81 0.48
CA VAL A 181 -11.37 -1.76 0.78
C VAL A 181 -10.80 -3.17 0.83
N TYR A 182 -11.08 -3.90 1.90
CA TYR A 182 -10.59 -5.26 2.12
C TYR A 182 -11.71 -6.26 1.83
N PRO A 183 -11.70 -6.94 0.67
CA PRO A 183 -12.64 -8.01 0.40
C PRO A 183 -12.36 -9.21 1.30
N HIS A 184 -13.40 -9.75 1.92
CA HIS A 184 -13.27 -10.86 2.85
C HIS A 184 -14.41 -11.86 2.63
N VAL A 185 -14.08 -13.14 2.42
CA VAL A 185 -15.09 -14.19 2.21
C VAL A 185 -16.12 -14.20 3.33
N GLY A 186 -17.40 -14.35 2.97
CA GLY A 186 -18.51 -14.39 3.92
C GLY A 186 -18.94 -13.03 4.49
N PHE A 187 -18.30 -11.92 4.09
CA PHE A 187 -18.73 -10.57 4.43
C PHE A 187 -19.52 -9.93 3.28
N TYR A 188 -20.10 -8.74 3.51
CA TYR A 188 -20.91 -8.08 2.50
C TYR A 188 -20.09 -7.74 1.25
N VAL A 189 -18.86 -7.25 1.40
CA VAL A 189 -17.92 -7.14 0.26
C VAL A 189 -16.94 -8.31 0.34
N GLU A 190 -17.28 -9.43 -0.29
CA GLU A 190 -16.42 -10.62 -0.30
C GLU A 190 -15.52 -10.73 -1.53
N ARG A 191 -16.00 -10.28 -2.70
CA ARG A 191 -15.30 -10.45 -3.97
C ARG A 191 -14.56 -9.18 -4.39
N VAL A 192 -13.43 -9.36 -5.08
CA VAL A 192 -12.58 -8.25 -5.54
C VAL A 192 -13.22 -7.42 -6.67
N ASP A 193 -14.05 -8.04 -7.52
CA ASP A 193 -14.80 -7.35 -8.58
C ASP A 193 -15.89 -6.42 -8.02
N HIS A 194 -16.58 -6.85 -6.95
CA HIS A 194 -17.51 -6.02 -6.19
C HIS A 194 -16.79 -4.85 -5.52
N ALA A 195 -15.66 -5.09 -4.85
CA ALA A 195 -14.86 -4.03 -4.26
C ALA A 195 -14.39 -3.00 -5.31
N LEU A 196 -13.92 -3.45 -6.48
CA LEU A 196 -13.52 -2.56 -7.57
C LEU A 196 -14.69 -1.66 -8.04
N ARG A 197 -15.89 -2.23 -8.19
CA ARG A 197 -17.09 -1.46 -8.56
C ARG A 197 -17.39 -0.36 -7.54
N LEU A 198 -17.33 -0.69 -6.24
CA LEU A 198 -17.57 0.26 -5.15
C LEU A 198 -16.50 1.36 -5.09
N VAL A 199 -15.23 1.01 -5.29
CA VAL A 199 -14.12 1.97 -5.36
C VAL A 199 -14.33 2.96 -6.51
N LYS A 200 -14.72 2.47 -7.70
CA LYS A 200 -15.03 3.34 -8.84
C LYS A 200 -16.21 4.28 -8.57
N GLN A 201 -17.27 3.78 -7.93
CA GLN A 201 -18.43 4.60 -7.54
C GLN A 201 -18.10 5.63 -6.45
N THR A 202 -17.14 5.30 -5.58
CA THR A 202 -16.68 6.22 -4.53
C THR A 202 -16.07 7.48 -5.11
N ASP A 203 -15.34 7.33 -6.23
CA ASP A 203 -14.75 8.40 -7.02
C ASP A 203 -13.83 9.32 -6.20
N ARG A 204 -12.88 8.71 -5.48
CA ARG A 204 -11.89 9.41 -4.66
C ARG A 204 -10.49 8.83 -4.89
N PRO A 205 -9.45 9.65 -5.13
CA PRO A 205 -8.12 9.17 -5.53
C PRO A 205 -7.35 8.42 -4.42
N ASN A 206 -7.63 8.75 -3.15
CA ASN A 206 -7.05 8.07 -1.99
C ASN A 206 -7.82 6.81 -1.59
N VAL A 207 -8.89 6.45 -2.29
CA VAL A 207 -9.64 5.21 -2.08
C VAL A 207 -9.26 4.19 -3.16
N GLY A 208 -8.94 2.99 -2.72
CA GLY A 208 -8.66 1.84 -3.57
C GLY A 208 -9.08 0.54 -2.89
N LEU A 209 -8.42 -0.55 -3.24
CA LEU A 209 -8.69 -1.87 -2.70
C LEU A 209 -7.42 -2.64 -2.37
N THR A 210 -7.61 -3.67 -1.56
CA THR A 210 -6.61 -4.71 -1.31
C THR A 210 -6.84 -5.88 -2.26
N PHE A 211 -5.77 -6.50 -2.73
CA PHE A 211 -5.84 -7.85 -3.28
C PHE A 211 -5.39 -8.82 -2.19
N ASN A 212 -6.33 -9.60 -1.66
CA ASN A 212 -6.03 -10.60 -0.64
C ASN A 212 -6.07 -12.00 -1.26
N LEU A 213 -4.92 -12.66 -1.33
CA LEU A 213 -4.77 -13.94 -2.01
C LEU A 213 -5.72 -15.00 -1.45
N CYS A 214 -5.76 -15.20 -0.13
CA CYS A 214 -6.56 -16.30 0.43
C CYS A 214 -8.06 -16.07 0.27
N HIS A 215 -8.54 -14.83 0.40
CA HIS A 215 -9.96 -14.50 0.16
C HIS A 215 -10.32 -14.54 -1.33
N TRP A 216 -9.41 -14.13 -2.21
CA TRP A 216 -9.62 -14.24 -3.66
C TRP A 216 -9.71 -15.71 -4.08
N LEU A 217 -8.83 -16.58 -3.59
CA LEU A 217 -8.92 -18.03 -3.83
C LEU A 217 -10.24 -18.60 -3.28
N ALA A 218 -10.63 -18.21 -2.07
CA ALA A 218 -11.87 -18.67 -1.44
C ALA A 218 -13.15 -18.27 -2.17
N THR A 219 -13.13 -17.16 -2.91
CA THR A 219 -14.31 -16.60 -3.61
C THR A 219 -14.25 -16.77 -5.13
N THR A 220 -13.15 -17.29 -5.67
CA THR A 220 -12.95 -17.47 -7.12
C THR A 220 -12.76 -18.95 -7.42
N PRO A 221 -13.71 -19.61 -8.12
CA PRO A 221 -13.57 -21.01 -8.52
C PRO A 221 -12.29 -21.24 -9.32
N LYS A 222 -11.66 -22.41 -9.15
CA LYS A 222 -10.37 -22.71 -9.80
C LYS A 222 -10.42 -22.53 -11.32
N ALA A 223 -11.51 -22.96 -11.95
CA ALA A 223 -11.72 -22.84 -13.40
C ALA A 223 -11.66 -21.38 -13.91
N SER A 224 -11.91 -20.39 -13.05
CA SER A 224 -11.92 -18.96 -13.37
C SER A 224 -10.63 -18.24 -12.98
N ARG A 225 -9.59 -18.95 -12.51
CA ARG A 225 -8.33 -18.34 -12.02
C ARG A 225 -7.26 -18.21 -13.11
N SER A 226 -7.48 -18.74 -14.30
CA SER A 226 -6.48 -18.78 -15.38
C SER A 226 -5.95 -17.40 -15.77
N ASP A 227 -6.80 -16.36 -15.71
CA ASP A 227 -6.43 -14.97 -16.02
C ASP A 227 -6.30 -14.07 -14.78
N TRP A 228 -5.66 -14.56 -13.71
CA TRP A 228 -5.37 -13.72 -12.54
C TRP A 228 -4.43 -12.54 -12.87
N LYS A 229 -3.61 -12.65 -13.93
CA LYS A 229 -2.74 -11.57 -14.42
C LYS A 229 -3.55 -10.42 -15.05
N GLY A 230 -4.52 -10.73 -15.91
CA GLY A 230 -5.45 -9.74 -16.47
C GLY A 230 -6.30 -9.09 -15.39
N LEU A 231 -6.73 -9.86 -14.38
CA LEU A 231 -7.38 -9.32 -13.20
C LEU A 231 -6.48 -8.31 -12.47
N LEU A 232 -5.25 -8.67 -12.08
CA LEU A 232 -4.35 -7.73 -11.39
C LEU A 232 -4.01 -6.49 -12.24
N THR A 233 -3.89 -6.65 -13.55
CA THR A 233 -3.72 -5.51 -14.48
C THR A 233 -4.89 -4.55 -14.39
N THR A 234 -6.12 -5.07 -14.35
CA THR A 234 -7.35 -4.28 -14.18
C THR A 234 -7.41 -3.58 -12.82
N LEU A 235 -6.91 -4.24 -11.77
CA LEU A 235 -6.90 -3.70 -10.41
C LEU A 235 -5.81 -2.64 -10.19
N LYS A 236 -4.72 -2.67 -10.95
CA LYS A 236 -3.52 -1.82 -10.77
C LYS A 236 -3.82 -0.34 -10.44
N PRO A 237 -4.72 0.37 -11.15
CA PRO A 237 -4.97 1.79 -10.86
C PRO A 237 -5.55 2.05 -9.46
N HIS A 238 -6.19 1.03 -8.87
CA HIS A 238 -6.86 1.10 -7.58
C HIS A 238 -6.19 0.23 -6.51
N LEU A 239 -5.14 -0.52 -6.85
CA LEU A 239 -4.49 -1.44 -5.94
C LEU A 239 -3.60 -0.65 -4.97
N LYS A 240 -3.94 -0.71 -3.67
CA LYS A 240 -3.20 0.02 -2.62
C LYS A 240 -2.35 -0.92 -1.77
N MET A 241 -2.74 -2.20 -1.66
CA MET A 241 -2.08 -3.19 -0.83
C MET A 241 -2.33 -4.61 -1.38
N ILE A 242 -1.37 -5.51 -1.19
CA ILE A 242 -1.53 -6.94 -1.46
C ILE A 242 -1.29 -7.69 -0.15
N THR A 243 -2.07 -8.74 0.11
CA THR A 243 -1.75 -9.71 1.16
C THR A 243 -1.62 -11.11 0.57
N ILE A 244 -0.60 -11.83 1.00
CA ILE A 244 -0.21 -13.15 0.48
C ILE A 244 -0.11 -14.18 1.60
N SER A 245 -0.07 -15.45 1.21
CA SER A 245 0.20 -16.61 2.03
C SER A 245 0.79 -17.71 1.15
N GLY A 246 1.31 -18.78 1.74
CA GLY A 246 1.34 -20.05 1.00
C GLY A 246 -0.09 -20.50 0.73
N ALA A 247 -0.34 -21.14 -0.40
CA ALA A 247 -1.67 -21.58 -0.76
C ALA A 247 -1.64 -22.74 -1.75
N ASN A 248 -2.66 -23.58 -1.71
CA ASN A 248 -2.93 -24.60 -2.72
C ASN A 248 -3.84 -24.03 -3.81
N ASP A 249 -3.55 -24.35 -5.07
CA ASP A 249 -4.45 -24.07 -6.18
C ASP A 249 -5.47 -25.22 -6.36
N VAL A 250 -6.41 -25.28 -5.43
CA VAL A 250 -7.52 -26.24 -5.40
C VAL A 250 -8.85 -25.50 -5.35
N ASP A 251 -9.95 -26.19 -5.66
CA ASP A 251 -11.28 -25.67 -5.35
C ASP A 251 -11.68 -26.13 -3.95
N ALA A 252 -11.69 -25.19 -3.01
CA ALA A 252 -12.08 -25.41 -1.62
C ALA A 252 -13.24 -24.48 -1.22
N ALA A 253 -13.88 -23.83 -2.20
CA ALA A 253 -15.06 -23.02 -1.96
C ALA A 253 -16.16 -23.92 -1.37
N GLY A 254 -16.78 -23.47 -0.27
CA GLY A 254 -17.81 -24.23 0.44
C GLY A 254 -17.30 -25.27 1.45
N MET A 255 -15.98 -25.47 1.58
CA MET A 255 -15.43 -26.16 2.76
C MET A 255 -15.68 -25.31 4.01
N ASP A 256 -15.93 -25.98 5.14
CA ASP A 256 -16.08 -25.30 6.43
C ASP A 256 -14.74 -24.73 6.94
N ASN A 257 -14.74 -24.13 8.14
CA ASN A 257 -13.53 -23.64 8.79
C ASN A 257 -12.88 -24.70 9.72
N GLY A 258 -13.21 -25.98 9.53
CA GLY A 258 -12.74 -27.08 10.38
C GLY A 258 -11.29 -27.50 10.13
N PRO A 259 -10.84 -28.62 10.72
CA PRO A 259 -9.46 -29.11 10.60
C PRO A 259 -9.02 -29.45 9.17
N THR A 260 -9.97 -29.70 8.27
CA THR A 260 -9.78 -29.90 6.82
C THR A 260 -10.36 -28.75 6.00
N GLY A 261 -10.69 -27.65 6.67
CA GLY A 261 -11.43 -26.52 6.13
C GLY A 261 -10.66 -25.65 5.15
N ILE A 262 -11.38 -24.69 4.56
CA ILE A 262 -10.91 -23.81 3.49
C ILE A 262 -9.57 -23.12 3.81
N TRP A 263 -9.36 -22.71 5.07
CA TRP A 263 -8.14 -22.01 5.48
C TRP A 263 -6.89 -22.89 5.51
N ASN A 264 -7.04 -24.20 5.70
CA ASN A 264 -5.91 -25.13 5.58
C ASN A 264 -5.46 -25.32 4.13
N GLN A 265 -6.25 -24.86 3.15
CA GLN A 265 -5.87 -24.87 1.74
C GLN A 265 -5.24 -23.55 1.31
N TYR A 266 -5.75 -22.41 1.81
CA TYR A 266 -5.37 -21.09 1.30
C TYR A 266 -4.50 -20.25 2.25
N ILE A 267 -4.23 -20.73 3.47
CA ILE A 267 -3.33 -20.09 4.43
C ILE A 267 -2.32 -21.12 4.93
N LEU A 268 -1.28 -21.34 4.12
CA LEU A 268 -0.13 -22.16 4.42
C LEU A 268 1.10 -21.28 4.71
N PRO A 269 2.18 -21.83 5.30
CA PRO A 269 3.45 -21.13 5.41
C PRO A 269 3.89 -20.56 4.06
N LEU A 270 4.35 -19.31 4.03
CA LEU A 270 4.77 -18.65 2.78
C LEU A 270 5.83 -19.51 2.07
N GLY A 271 5.71 -19.63 0.74
CA GLY A 271 6.60 -20.48 -0.07
C GLY A 271 6.20 -21.95 -0.12
N THR A 272 5.07 -22.32 0.49
CA THR A 272 4.49 -23.67 0.40
C THR A 272 3.13 -23.66 -0.31
N GLY A 273 2.67 -24.85 -0.70
CA GLY A 273 1.43 -25.06 -1.44
C GLY A 273 1.65 -25.12 -2.96
N SER A 274 0.58 -25.43 -3.69
CA SER A 274 0.61 -25.60 -5.16
C SER A 274 0.29 -24.34 -5.97
N PHE A 275 -0.20 -23.25 -5.34
CA PHE A 275 -0.37 -21.97 -6.00
C PHE A 275 0.98 -21.23 -6.07
N ASP A 276 1.33 -20.67 -7.23
CA ASP A 276 2.60 -19.95 -7.41
C ASP A 276 2.51 -18.51 -6.84
N THR A 277 2.58 -18.38 -5.52
CA THR A 277 2.60 -17.09 -4.83
C THR A 277 3.81 -16.24 -5.23
N TYR A 278 4.95 -16.87 -5.57
CA TYR A 278 6.12 -16.12 -6.04
C TYR A 278 5.82 -15.42 -7.35
N GLU A 279 5.25 -16.12 -8.33
CA GLU A 279 4.91 -15.53 -9.63
C GLU A 279 3.89 -14.40 -9.48
N LEU A 280 2.94 -14.50 -8.55
CA LEU A 280 2.02 -13.40 -8.23
C LEU A 280 2.77 -12.15 -7.74
N VAL A 281 3.68 -12.31 -6.78
CA VAL A 281 4.50 -11.23 -6.24
C VAL A 281 5.41 -10.64 -7.34
N ARG A 282 6.05 -11.51 -8.13
CA ARG A 282 6.93 -11.12 -9.23
C ARG A 282 6.18 -10.30 -10.26
N TYR A 283 5.02 -10.78 -10.71
CA TYR A 283 4.18 -10.07 -11.66
C TYR A 283 3.72 -8.71 -11.13
N ALA A 284 3.27 -8.65 -9.87
CA ALA A 284 2.87 -7.39 -9.25
C ALA A 284 4.03 -6.36 -9.23
N ILE A 285 5.23 -6.78 -8.81
CA ILE A 285 6.36 -5.86 -8.62
C ILE A 285 7.05 -5.50 -9.94
N GLN A 286 7.35 -6.47 -10.79
CA GLN A 286 8.17 -6.30 -11.99
C GLN A 286 7.32 -5.87 -13.20
N ASP A 287 6.22 -6.56 -13.46
CA ASP A 287 5.40 -6.31 -14.65
C ASP A 287 4.41 -5.16 -14.44
N LEU A 288 3.73 -5.13 -13.28
CA LEU A 288 2.79 -4.05 -12.96
C LEU A 288 3.46 -2.82 -12.35
N GLY A 289 4.68 -2.95 -11.83
CA GLY A 289 5.37 -1.85 -11.16
C GLY A 289 4.75 -1.47 -9.82
N PHE A 290 4.05 -2.40 -9.15
CA PHE A 290 3.43 -2.15 -7.85
C PHE A 290 4.50 -1.82 -6.79
N ARG A 291 4.29 -0.75 -6.03
CA ARG A 291 5.20 -0.27 -4.97
C ARG A 291 4.54 -0.16 -3.60
N GLY A 292 3.26 -0.51 -3.49
CA GLY A 292 2.55 -0.52 -2.21
C GLY A 292 3.01 -1.66 -1.30
N PRO A 293 2.56 -1.66 -0.04
CA PRO A 293 2.94 -2.67 0.94
C PRO A 293 2.40 -4.06 0.58
N ILE A 294 3.17 -5.08 0.94
CA ILE A 294 2.81 -6.50 0.79
C ILE A 294 2.78 -7.13 2.18
N GLY A 295 1.62 -7.65 2.57
CA GLY A 295 1.41 -8.29 3.87
C GLY A 295 1.40 -9.79 3.79
N VAL A 296 1.75 -10.48 4.87
CA VAL A 296 1.59 -11.94 4.99
C VAL A 296 0.48 -12.31 5.98
N GLN A 297 -0.42 -13.16 5.53
CA GLN A 297 -1.57 -13.69 6.26
C GLN A 297 -1.20 -15.03 6.92
N CYS A 298 -1.42 -15.15 8.23
CA CYS A 298 -1.01 -16.32 9.02
C CYS A 298 -2.12 -16.88 9.91
N TYR A 299 -3.39 -16.56 9.63
CA TYR A 299 -4.53 -17.03 10.41
C TYR A 299 -4.53 -18.55 10.60
N ALA A 300 -4.74 -18.99 11.85
CA ALA A 300 -4.81 -20.41 12.25
C ALA A 300 -3.61 -21.27 11.84
N MET A 301 -2.45 -20.66 11.55
CA MET A 301 -1.25 -21.38 11.20
C MET A 301 -0.76 -22.21 12.41
N LYS A 302 -0.56 -23.51 12.17
CA LYS A 302 -0.11 -24.46 13.20
C LYS A 302 1.37 -24.27 13.52
N GLY A 303 1.79 -24.75 14.69
CA GLY A 303 3.17 -24.71 15.15
C GLY A 303 3.53 -23.45 15.94
N ASP A 304 4.82 -23.30 16.22
CA ASP A 304 5.37 -22.17 16.98
C ASP A 304 5.33 -20.87 16.15
N LYS A 305 4.63 -19.85 16.65
CA LYS A 305 4.39 -18.59 15.93
C LYS A 305 5.70 -17.82 15.64
N PRO A 306 6.63 -17.63 16.60
CA PRO A 306 7.94 -17.03 16.32
C PRO A 306 8.73 -17.76 15.23
N THR A 307 8.70 -19.09 15.23
CA THR A 307 9.37 -19.91 14.20
C THR A 307 8.72 -19.73 12.84
N ASN A 308 7.38 -19.72 12.76
CA ASN A 308 6.66 -19.44 11.53
C ASN A 308 6.97 -18.03 10.97
N LEU A 309 7.07 -17.02 11.85
CA LEU A 309 7.47 -15.67 11.46
C LEU A 309 8.90 -15.62 10.90
N ARG A 310 9.85 -16.34 11.52
CA ARG A 310 11.22 -16.47 11.01
C ARG A 310 11.27 -17.12 9.63
N HIS A 311 10.57 -18.23 9.46
CA HIS A 311 10.51 -18.93 8.17
C HIS A 311 9.89 -18.05 7.08
N THR A 312 8.82 -17.34 7.42
CA THR A 312 8.14 -16.43 6.50
C THR A 312 9.08 -15.32 6.01
N MET A 313 9.85 -14.71 6.92
CA MET A 313 10.84 -13.71 6.53
C MET A 313 11.97 -14.32 5.67
N ALA A 314 12.45 -15.52 6.01
CA ALA A 314 13.48 -16.20 5.21
C ALA A 314 13.01 -16.41 3.75
N VAL A 315 11.76 -16.82 3.55
CA VAL A 315 11.16 -16.97 2.22
C VAL A 315 11.01 -15.63 1.52
N TRP A 316 10.60 -14.57 2.22
CA TRP A 316 10.55 -13.23 1.64
C TRP A 316 11.93 -12.74 1.16
N GLN A 317 13.00 -13.01 1.91
CA GLN A 317 14.36 -12.69 1.49
C GLN A 317 14.79 -13.47 0.23
N GLN A 318 14.36 -14.73 0.10
CA GLN A 318 14.56 -15.52 -1.12
C GLN A 318 13.80 -14.91 -2.30
N TYR A 319 12.55 -14.48 -2.10
CA TYR A 319 11.76 -13.81 -3.14
C TYR A 319 12.48 -12.54 -3.61
N LYS A 320 12.91 -11.67 -2.69
CA LYS A 320 13.68 -10.47 -3.02
C LYS A 320 14.95 -10.78 -3.81
N THR A 321 15.68 -11.84 -3.44
CA THR A 321 16.89 -12.27 -4.14
C THR A 321 16.60 -12.77 -5.56
N ARG A 322 15.49 -13.48 -5.78
CA ARG A 322 15.08 -13.93 -7.11
C ARG A 322 14.60 -12.77 -7.98
N LEU A 323 13.91 -11.79 -7.38
CA LEU A 323 13.42 -10.59 -8.08
C LEU A 323 14.52 -9.66 -8.61
N THR A 324 15.74 -9.72 -8.05
CA THR A 324 16.87 -8.92 -8.50
C THR A 324 17.70 -9.60 -9.59
N LYS A 325 17.57 -10.92 -9.76
CA LYS A 325 18.21 -11.70 -10.82
C LYS A 325 17.28 -11.65 -12.04
N ARG A 326 17.62 -10.82 -13.04
CA ARG A 326 16.92 -10.78 -14.33
C ARG A 326 17.31 -11.94 -15.21
#